data_AF-A0A7J8PPM0-F1
#
_entry.id   AF-A0A7J8PPM0-F1
#
_cell.length_a   1.000
_cell.length_b   1.000
_cell.length_c   1.000
_cell.angle_alpha   90.00
_cell.angle_beta   90.00
_cell.angle_gamma   90.00
#
_symmetry.space_group_name_H-M   'P 1'
#
loop_
_entity.id
_entity.type
_entity.pdbx_description
1 polymer ?
#
loop_
_entity_poly.entity_id
_entity_poly.type
_entity_poly.pdbx_seq_one_letter_code
_entity_poly.pdbx_strand_id
1 'polypeptide(L)'
;GIPLVSPNCGSSEACFGINLEPLSKPFDVSYTILPNMAYFEFLPVNNDGGGKSHETTTVNKPVDLANVKIGRYYEVVVTTLAGLYRYRVGDVLKVTGFYNKSPQFQFVERQNVVLSIDLDKTTEVDLSKAITKAKLVLEPLGIMLTTYSSYADTSLTPGRYVLFWELKMKGSNDLPKLDAKIMEECCGIVEESFDFTYKSLRKGGVISALELRVVKHGTFDELMDFYVSKGASISQYKPPSCLKSEEAVKILNLGMVGTFFSPKTMF
;
A
#
# COMPACT_ATOMS: atom_id res chain seq x y z
N GLY A 1 25.68 0.97 13.99
CA GLY A 1 25.02 0.76 12.69
C GLY A 1 25.96 1.20 11.58
N ILE A 2 25.86 0.60 10.40
CA ILE A 2 26.59 1.00 9.19
C ILE A 2 25.72 2.03 8.44
N PRO A 3 26.28 3.03 7.73
CA PRO A 3 25.48 3.95 6.92
C PRO A 3 24.64 3.22 5.87
N LEU A 4 23.35 3.55 5.79
CA LEU A 4 22.45 3.08 4.75
C LEU A 4 22.44 4.11 3.63
N VAL A 5 22.83 3.69 2.43
CA VAL A 5 22.95 4.58 1.27
C VAL A 5 21.84 4.25 0.27
N SER A 6 21.03 5.25 -0.06
CA SER A 6 20.08 5.18 -1.18
C SER A 6 20.59 6.06 -2.32
N PRO A 7 21.21 5.47 -3.36
CA PRO A 7 22.01 6.24 -4.33
C PRO A 7 21.18 6.89 -5.44
N ASN A 8 20.06 6.30 -5.83
CA ASN A 8 19.28 6.72 -6.98
C ASN A 8 17.78 6.52 -6.78
N CYS A 9 17.00 7.19 -7.62
CA CYS A 9 15.55 7.04 -7.71
C CYS A 9 15.16 7.02 -9.19
N GLY A 10 14.28 6.09 -9.56
CA GLY A 10 13.80 5.92 -10.91
C GLY A 10 12.77 4.80 -11.00
N SER A 11 12.30 4.58 -12.23
CA SER A 11 11.32 3.57 -12.56
C SER A 11 11.68 2.86 -13.87
N SER A 12 10.89 1.87 -14.27
CA SER A 12 11.05 1.20 -15.57
C SER A 12 10.84 2.16 -16.75
N GLU A 13 10.05 3.21 -16.55
CA GLU A 13 9.71 4.22 -17.56
C GLU A 13 10.82 5.26 -17.73
N ALA A 14 11.47 5.70 -16.64
CA ALA A 14 12.59 6.63 -16.70
C ALA A 14 13.43 6.58 -15.41
N CYS A 15 14.74 6.82 -15.55
CA CYS A 15 15.58 7.16 -14.41
C CYS A 15 15.34 8.63 -14.04
N PHE A 16 15.11 8.94 -12.76
CA PHE A 16 14.79 10.30 -12.34
C PHE A 16 16.03 11.06 -11.91
N GLY A 17 16.76 10.51 -10.93
CA GLY A 17 17.77 11.29 -10.23
C GLY A 17 18.66 10.49 -9.31
N ILE A 18 19.65 11.19 -8.76
CA ILE A 18 20.67 10.63 -7.85
C ILE A 18 20.69 11.39 -6.53
N ASN A 19 21.07 10.69 -5.48
CA ASN A 19 21.30 11.30 -4.17
C ASN A 19 22.70 11.93 -4.15
N LEU A 20 22.76 13.27 -4.07
CA LEU A 20 24.02 14.01 -3.99
C LEU A 20 24.59 14.07 -2.57
N GLU A 21 23.82 13.64 -1.56
CA GLU A 21 24.20 13.53 -0.16
C GLU A 21 24.05 12.07 0.32
N PRO A 22 24.89 11.14 -0.16
CA PRO A 22 24.69 9.69 0.01
C PRO A 22 24.76 9.22 1.48
N LEU A 23 25.31 10.04 2.38
CA LEU A 23 25.43 9.75 3.82
C LEU A 23 24.34 10.44 4.66
N SER A 24 23.37 11.09 4.02
CA SER A 24 22.18 11.61 4.71
C SER A 24 21.44 10.50 5.44
N LYS A 25 20.72 10.86 6.51
CA LYS A 25 19.89 9.88 7.22
C LYS A 25 18.77 9.41 6.28
N PRO A 26 18.27 8.18 6.41
CA PRO A 26 17.22 7.65 5.54
C PRO A 26 15.97 8.55 5.41
N PHE A 27 15.58 9.23 6.49
CA PHE A 27 14.43 10.15 6.50
C PHE A 27 14.69 11.50 5.82
N ASP A 28 15.95 11.85 5.56
CA ASP A 28 16.38 13.12 4.97
C ASP A 28 16.78 12.97 3.49
N VAL A 29 16.75 11.74 2.95
CA VAL A 29 17.19 11.45 1.58
C VAL A 29 16.38 12.27 0.56
N SER A 30 17.11 12.94 -0.32
CA SER A 30 16.56 13.67 -1.46
C SER A 30 17.34 13.35 -2.74
N TYR A 31 16.62 13.16 -3.83
CA TYR A 31 17.18 12.84 -5.14
C TYR A 31 17.14 14.08 -6.04
N THR A 32 18.27 14.41 -6.63
CA THR A 32 18.41 15.51 -7.58
C THR A 32 18.06 15.00 -8.97
N ILE A 33 17.07 15.61 -9.61
CA ILE A 33 16.67 15.19 -10.96
C ILE A 33 17.80 15.46 -11.95
N LEU A 34 17.98 14.50 -12.86
CA LEU A 34 18.89 14.60 -14.00
C LEU A 34 18.08 15.04 -15.24
N PRO A 35 18.13 16.32 -15.64
CA PRO A 35 17.21 16.87 -16.64
C PRO A 35 17.38 16.28 -18.05
N ASN A 36 18.46 15.55 -18.30
CA ASN A 36 18.76 14.89 -19.56
C ASN A 36 18.15 13.48 -19.69
N MET A 37 17.55 12.93 -18.63
CA MET A 37 17.02 11.55 -18.66
C MET A 37 15.64 11.45 -19.32
N ALA A 38 14.80 12.47 -19.13
CA ALA A 38 13.48 12.59 -19.74
C ALA A 38 13.05 14.07 -19.70
N TYR A 39 11.98 14.42 -20.40
CA TYR A 39 11.26 15.66 -20.12
C TYR A 39 10.31 15.43 -18.94
N PHE A 40 10.46 16.22 -17.89
CA PHE A 40 9.73 16.07 -16.63
C PHE A 40 8.70 17.18 -16.43
N GLU A 41 7.44 16.78 -16.24
CA GLU A 41 6.32 17.61 -15.81
C GLU A 41 5.85 17.14 -14.43
N PHE A 42 5.19 18.03 -13.67
CA PHE A 42 4.79 17.77 -12.29
C PHE A 42 3.34 18.18 -12.05
N LEU A 43 2.48 17.21 -11.73
CA LEU A 43 1.07 17.46 -11.40
C LEU A 43 0.93 17.74 -9.90
N PRO A 44 0.47 18.94 -9.47
CA PRO A 44 0.33 19.26 -8.06
C PRO A 44 -0.65 18.33 -7.33
N VAL A 45 -0.24 17.81 -6.17
CA VAL A 45 -1.03 16.96 -5.26
C VAL A 45 -1.31 17.73 -3.97
N ASN A 46 -2.57 17.74 -3.53
CA ASN A 46 -2.95 18.32 -2.24
C ASN A 46 -2.66 17.30 -1.13
N ASN A 47 -1.67 17.60 -0.28
CA ASN A 47 -1.35 16.76 0.86
C ASN A 47 -2.02 17.29 2.14
N ASP A 48 -3.36 17.29 2.15
CA ASP A 48 -4.09 17.34 3.43
C ASP A 48 -4.07 15.90 3.97
N GLY A 49 -3.20 15.62 4.95
CA GLY A 49 -2.88 14.29 5.47
C GLY A 49 -4.03 13.54 6.13
N GLY A 50 -5.05 13.16 5.37
CA GLY A 50 -6.14 12.30 5.80
C GLY A 50 -6.99 11.90 4.62
N GLY A 51 -6.81 10.66 4.14
CA GLY A 51 -7.80 9.85 3.43
C GLY A 51 -8.83 10.55 2.55
N LYS A 52 -8.45 11.56 1.77
CA LYS A 52 -9.31 12.15 0.74
C LYS A 52 -8.96 11.52 -0.59
N SER A 53 -9.36 10.26 -0.75
CA SER A 53 -9.90 9.84 -2.04
C SER A 53 -11.12 10.75 -2.28
N HIS A 54 -11.03 11.66 -3.23
CA HIS A 54 -12.11 12.08 -4.13
C HIS A 54 -11.64 13.34 -4.86
N GLU A 55 -11.30 13.15 -6.13
CA GLU A 55 -11.71 14.01 -7.24
C GLU A 55 -12.01 15.47 -6.86
N THR A 56 -10.99 16.26 -6.60
CA THR A 56 -11.08 17.69 -6.93
C THR A 56 -10.69 17.83 -8.39
N THR A 57 -11.72 17.93 -9.21
CA THR A 57 -11.76 18.35 -10.62
C THR A 57 -11.22 19.77 -10.81
N THR A 58 -10.04 20.05 -10.28
CA THR A 58 -9.16 21.08 -10.80
C THR A 58 -8.05 20.31 -11.50
N VAL A 59 -8.11 20.25 -12.82
CA VAL A 59 -6.95 19.86 -13.64
C VAL A 59 -5.87 20.88 -13.33
N ASN A 60 -5.08 20.62 -12.28
CA ASN A 60 -3.92 21.43 -11.99
C ASN A 60 -2.98 21.20 -13.16
N LYS A 61 -2.81 22.25 -13.98
CA LYS A 61 -1.90 22.21 -15.13
C LYS A 61 -0.54 21.71 -14.63
N PRO A 62 0.06 20.71 -15.30
CA PRO A 62 1.41 20.30 -14.94
C PRO A 62 2.34 21.50 -14.95
N VAL A 63 3.26 21.53 -13.99
CA VAL A 63 4.34 22.52 -13.95
C VAL A 63 5.62 21.91 -14.48
N ASP A 64 6.41 22.70 -15.19
CA ASP A 64 7.72 22.26 -15.65
C ASP A 64 8.69 22.05 -14.48
N LEU A 65 9.74 21.26 -14.71
CA LEU A 65 10.82 20.99 -13.75
C LEU A 65 11.36 22.25 -13.05
N ALA A 66 11.53 23.35 -13.78
CA ALA A 66 12.07 24.60 -13.24
C ALA A 66 11.08 25.38 -12.34
N ASN A 67 9.80 25.03 -12.36
CA ASN A 67 8.71 25.81 -11.74
C ASN A 67 8.10 25.14 -10.51
N VAL A 68 8.65 24.00 -10.07
CA VAL A 68 8.25 23.34 -8.82
C VAL A 68 8.59 24.19 -7.60
N LYS A 69 7.83 24.04 -6.51
CA LYS A 69 7.98 24.85 -5.29
C LYS A 69 8.38 24.00 -4.09
N ILE A 70 9.35 24.46 -3.31
CA ILE A 70 9.78 23.80 -2.07
C ILE A 70 8.58 23.55 -1.16
N GLY A 71 8.54 22.36 -0.56
CA GLY A 71 7.50 21.91 0.36
C GLY A 71 6.20 21.47 -0.31
N ARG A 72 6.06 21.62 -1.65
CA ARG A 72 4.90 21.13 -2.39
C ARG A 72 5.10 19.69 -2.86
N TYR A 73 3.97 19.01 -3.05
CA TYR A 73 3.88 17.61 -3.46
C TYR A 73 3.40 17.54 -4.90
N TYR A 74 4.01 16.67 -5.68
CA TYR A 74 3.70 16.51 -7.08
C TYR A 74 3.74 15.05 -7.49
N GLU A 75 2.83 14.67 -8.37
CA GLU A 75 2.96 13.43 -9.13
C GLU A 75 3.85 13.69 -10.35
N VAL A 76 4.83 12.81 -10.57
CA VAL A 76 5.76 12.94 -11.70
C VAL A 76 5.14 12.45 -13.01
N VAL A 77 5.31 13.25 -14.05
CA VAL A 77 4.88 12.98 -15.42
C VAL A 77 6.10 13.03 -16.32
N VAL A 78 6.29 12.01 -17.15
CA VAL A 78 7.48 11.85 -17.99
C VAL A 78 7.13 11.81 -19.47
N THR A 79 7.96 12.46 -20.29
CA THR A 79 8.04 12.23 -21.73
C THR A 79 9.42 11.70 -22.07
N THR A 80 9.49 10.53 -22.70
CA THR A 80 10.75 9.78 -22.90
C THR A 80 11.04 9.56 -24.38
N LEU A 81 12.32 9.34 -24.71
CA LEU A 81 12.75 9.00 -26.08
C LEU A 81 12.20 7.64 -26.56
N ALA A 82 11.74 6.79 -25.63
CA ALA A 82 11.11 5.50 -25.92
C ALA A 82 9.63 5.62 -26.32
N GLY A 83 9.08 6.84 -26.41
CA GLY A 83 7.74 7.08 -26.93
C GLY A 83 6.63 7.12 -25.87
N LEU A 84 6.98 7.26 -24.59
CA LEU A 84 6.01 7.66 -23.56
C LEU A 84 5.84 9.17 -23.64
N TYR A 85 4.59 9.64 -23.80
CA TYR A 85 4.28 11.07 -23.90
C TYR A 85 3.37 11.48 -22.76
N ARG A 86 3.84 12.41 -21.93
CA ARG A 86 3.13 12.92 -20.75
C ARG A 86 2.57 11.79 -19.89
N TYR A 87 3.36 10.73 -19.74
CA TYR A 87 2.97 9.53 -19.02
C TYR A 87 3.03 9.79 -17.52
N ARG A 88 1.90 9.54 -16.84
CA ARG A 88 1.79 9.63 -15.39
C ARG A 88 2.42 8.41 -14.75
N VAL A 89 3.55 8.61 -14.06
CA VAL A 89 4.26 7.50 -13.40
C VAL A 89 3.48 7.00 -12.18
N GLY A 90 2.74 7.89 -11.51
CA GLY A 90 2.02 7.62 -10.27
C GLY A 90 2.86 7.78 -9.00
N ASP A 91 4.14 8.16 -9.11
CA ASP A 91 4.99 8.45 -7.96
C ASP A 91 4.77 9.89 -7.47
N VAL A 92 4.55 10.05 -6.16
CA VAL A 92 4.39 11.35 -5.49
C VAL A 92 5.72 11.75 -4.85
N LEU A 93 6.17 12.95 -5.20
CA LEU A 93 7.44 13.52 -4.81
C LEU A 93 7.21 14.84 -4.07
N LYS A 94 7.95 15.07 -2.98
CA LYS A 94 7.97 16.34 -2.26
C LYS A 94 9.24 17.10 -2.62
N VAL A 95 9.12 18.34 -3.07
CA VAL A 95 10.30 19.20 -3.30
C VAL A 95 10.93 19.56 -1.96
N THR A 96 12.18 19.20 -1.75
CA THR A 96 12.92 19.49 -0.50
C THR A 96 13.93 20.63 -0.68
N GLY A 97 14.40 20.87 -1.90
CA GLY A 97 15.40 21.89 -2.17
C GLY A 97 15.78 21.94 -3.65
N PHE A 98 16.91 22.57 -3.93
CA PHE A 98 17.49 22.69 -5.26
C PHE A 98 19.00 22.55 -5.17
N TYR A 99 19.57 21.75 -6.06
CA TYR A 99 21.00 21.77 -6.34
C TYR A 99 21.24 22.62 -7.59
N ASN A 100 21.82 23.81 -7.39
CA ASN A 100 21.82 24.87 -8.39
C ASN A 100 20.38 25.19 -8.85
N LYS A 101 20.04 24.85 -10.10
CA LYS A 101 18.70 25.03 -10.67
C LYS A 101 17.91 23.72 -10.75
N SER A 102 18.52 22.57 -10.47
CA SER A 102 17.82 21.29 -10.54
C SER A 102 17.12 21.00 -9.21
N PRO A 103 15.81 20.74 -9.21
CA PRO A 103 15.08 20.43 -7.99
C PRO A 103 15.51 19.10 -7.38
N GLN A 104 15.46 19.07 -6.05
CA GLN A 104 15.67 17.89 -5.23
C GLN A 104 14.34 17.45 -4.62
N PHE A 105 14.10 16.14 -4.65
CA PHE A 105 12.84 15.58 -4.17
C PHE A 105 13.06 14.44 -3.19
N GLN A 106 12.20 14.42 -2.18
CA GLN A 106 11.97 13.26 -1.34
C GLN A 106 10.85 12.42 -1.97
N PHE A 107 11.08 11.10 -2.10
CA PHE A 107 10.03 10.17 -2.47
C PHE A 107 9.02 10.05 -1.32
N VAL A 108 7.73 10.18 -1.62
CA VAL A 108 6.66 10.13 -0.61
C VAL A 108 5.95 8.79 -0.68
N GLU A 109 5.35 8.48 -1.82
CA GLU A 109 4.64 7.23 -2.05
C GLU A 109 4.41 7.00 -3.55
N ARG A 110 4.01 5.79 -3.90
CA ARG A 110 3.37 5.51 -5.19
C ARG A 110 1.86 5.46 -4.99
N GLN A 111 1.13 6.27 -5.75
CA GLN A 111 -0.33 6.39 -5.60
C GLN A 111 -1.01 5.03 -5.70
N ASN A 112 -2.06 4.86 -4.91
CA ASN A 112 -2.95 3.70 -4.88
C ASN A 112 -2.32 2.37 -4.42
N VAL A 113 -1.04 2.34 -4.03
CA VAL A 113 -0.41 1.14 -3.47
C VAL A 113 -0.75 1.03 -1.98
N VAL A 114 -1.35 -0.09 -1.59
CA VAL A 114 -1.73 -0.35 -0.19
C VAL A 114 -0.84 -1.40 0.48
N LEU A 115 -0.34 -2.39 -0.26
CA LEU A 115 0.57 -3.41 0.25
C LEU A 115 1.78 -3.58 -0.67
N SER A 116 2.95 -3.75 -0.07
CA SER A 116 4.23 -3.99 -0.73
C SER A 116 5.22 -4.58 0.28
N ILE A 117 5.88 -5.68 -0.07
CA ILE A 117 6.99 -6.27 0.73
C ILE A 117 8.32 -6.05 0.02
N ASP A 118 8.35 -6.21 -1.29
CA ASP A 118 9.49 -6.03 -2.17
C ASP A 118 9.03 -5.25 -3.43
N LEU A 119 9.32 -5.73 -4.64
CA LEU A 119 8.89 -5.08 -5.89
C LEU A 119 7.39 -5.18 -6.17
N ASP A 120 6.65 -6.01 -5.43
CA ASP A 120 5.21 -6.14 -5.51
C ASP A 120 4.49 -4.85 -5.10
N LYS A 121 3.42 -4.54 -5.83
CA LYS A 121 2.59 -3.35 -5.61
C LYS A 121 1.14 -3.74 -5.73
N THR A 122 0.50 -4.01 -4.60
CA THR A 122 -0.93 -4.37 -4.55
C THR A 122 -1.74 -3.11 -4.26
N THR A 123 -2.73 -2.82 -5.13
CA THR A 123 -3.65 -1.70 -4.92
C THR A 123 -4.87 -2.09 -4.10
N GLU A 124 -5.61 -1.11 -3.59
CA GLU A 124 -6.88 -1.37 -2.90
C GLU A 124 -7.89 -2.10 -3.79
N VAL A 125 -7.89 -1.80 -5.09
CA VAL A 125 -8.76 -2.45 -6.07
C VAL A 125 -8.37 -3.93 -6.23
N ASP A 126 -7.08 -4.23 -6.28
CA ASP A 126 -6.59 -5.61 -6.39
C ASP A 126 -6.94 -6.41 -5.13
N LEU A 127 -6.71 -5.83 -3.95
CA LEU A 127 -7.08 -6.42 -2.68
C LEU A 127 -8.58 -6.68 -2.57
N SER A 128 -9.41 -5.69 -2.90
CA SER A 128 -10.87 -5.83 -2.86
C SER A 128 -11.36 -6.90 -3.83
N LYS A 129 -10.78 -7.00 -5.03
CA LYS A 129 -11.10 -8.06 -6.00
C LYS A 129 -10.72 -9.45 -5.46
N ALA A 130 -9.53 -9.58 -4.88
CA ALA A 130 -9.04 -10.83 -4.31
C ALA A 130 -9.95 -11.31 -3.16
N ILE A 131 -10.32 -10.41 -2.25
CA ILE A 131 -11.23 -10.71 -1.14
C ILE A 131 -12.63 -11.06 -1.64
N THR A 132 -13.14 -10.36 -2.66
CA THR A 132 -14.45 -10.66 -3.25
C THR A 132 -14.51 -12.08 -3.81
N LYS A 133 -13.44 -12.55 -4.46
CA LYS A 133 -13.36 -13.93 -4.95
C LYS A 133 -13.34 -14.94 -3.81
N ALA A 134 -12.53 -14.71 -2.78
CA ALA A 134 -12.44 -15.62 -1.64
C ALA A 134 -13.76 -15.67 -0.83
N LYS A 135 -14.49 -14.56 -0.75
CA LYS A 135 -15.82 -14.50 -0.13
C LYS A 135 -16.82 -15.48 -0.76
N LEU A 136 -16.72 -15.78 -2.05
CA LEU A 136 -17.62 -16.72 -2.73
C LEU A 136 -17.54 -18.14 -2.17
N VAL A 137 -16.41 -18.52 -1.55
CA VAL A 137 -16.26 -19.81 -0.87
C VAL A 137 -17.01 -19.85 0.47
N LEU A 138 -17.13 -18.69 1.13
CA LEU A 138 -17.79 -18.56 2.43
C LEU A 138 -19.32 -18.49 2.32
N GLU A 139 -19.85 -17.94 1.22
CA GLU A 139 -21.30 -17.71 1.05
C GLU A 139 -22.16 -18.99 1.15
N PRO A 140 -21.80 -20.13 0.52
CA PRO A 140 -22.57 -21.38 0.64
C PRO A 140 -22.61 -21.95 2.07
N LEU A 141 -21.64 -21.60 2.90
CA LEU A 141 -21.54 -22.03 4.30
C LEU A 141 -22.36 -21.13 5.23
N GLY A 142 -23.00 -20.09 4.69
CA GLY A 142 -23.70 -19.08 5.47
C GLY A 142 -22.75 -18.18 6.26
N ILE A 143 -21.46 -18.11 5.90
CA ILE A 143 -20.48 -17.24 6.55
C ILE A 143 -20.39 -15.92 5.79
N MET A 144 -20.45 -14.80 6.52
CA MET A 144 -20.36 -13.46 5.97
C MET A 144 -19.12 -12.74 6.47
N LEU A 145 -18.30 -12.26 5.53
CA LEU A 145 -17.27 -11.27 5.80
C LEU A 145 -17.92 -9.88 5.98
N THR A 146 -17.79 -9.33 7.17
CA THR A 146 -18.38 -8.02 7.54
C THR A 146 -17.45 -6.88 7.22
N THR A 147 -16.19 -7.00 7.59
CA THR A 147 -15.14 -5.99 7.42
C THR A 147 -13.80 -6.68 7.31
N TYR A 148 -12.88 -6.04 6.60
CA TYR A 148 -11.51 -6.49 6.49
C TYR A 148 -10.54 -5.32 6.58
N SER A 149 -9.30 -5.65 6.89
CA SER A 149 -8.15 -4.76 6.70
C SER A 149 -6.91 -5.60 6.41
N SER A 150 -5.79 -4.95 6.13
CA SER A 150 -4.53 -5.61 5.79
C SER A 150 -3.34 -4.85 6.33
N TYR A 151 -2.18 -5.50 6.39
CA TYR A 151 -0.91 -4.80 6.53
C TYR A 151 0.23 -5.66 5.97
N ALA A 152 1.36 -5.00 5.67
CA ALA A 152 2.59 -5.66 5.27
C ALA A 152 3.44 -5.95 6.51
N ASP A 153 3.62 -7.23 6.85
CA ASP A 153 4.40 -7.66 8.00
C ASP A 153 5.85 -7.93 7.60
N THR A 154 6.74 -7.07 8.08
CA THR A 154 8.19 -7.15 7.87
C THR A 154 8.96 -7.53 9.13
N SER A 155 8.26 -8.00 10.18
CA SER A 155 8.89 -8.46 11.43
C SER A 155 9.71 -9.76 11.26
N LEU A 156 9.37 -10.55 10.24
CA LEU A 156 10.09 -11.75 9.84
C LEU A 156 10.64 -11.57 8.42
N THR A 157 11.75 -12.27 8.12
CA THR A 157 12.34 -12.30 6.78
C THR A 157 12.21 -13.72 6.21
N PRO A 158 11.55 -13.91 5.05
CA PRO A 158 10.91 -12.90 4.20
C PRO A 158 9.59 -12.38 4.82
N GLY A 159 9.26 -11.12 4.53
CA GLY A 159 8.01 -10.50 4.97
C GLY A 159 6.78 -11.12 4.30
N ARG A 160 5.57 -10.81 4.78
CA ARG A 160 4.30 -11.33 4.24
C ARG A 160 3.19 -10.30 4.26
N TYR A 161 2.16 -10.56 3.47
CA TYR A 161 0.87 -9.89 3.65
C TYR A 161 0.10 -10.56 4.77
N VAL A 162 -0.53 -9.73 5.62
CA VAL A 162 -1.45 -10.19 6.66
C VAL A 162 -2.81 -9.54 6.42
N LEU A 163 -3.86 -10.35 6.42
CA LEU A 163 -5.23 -9.92 6.30
C LEU A 163 -5.97 -10.14 7.62
N PHE A 164 -6.77 -9.16 8.02
CA PHE A 164 -7.70 -9.28 9.14
C PHE A 164 -9.12 -9.38 8.63
N TRP A 165 -9.83 -10.44 8.97
CA TRP A 165 -11.22 -10.66 8.56
C TRP A 165 -12.13 -10.76 9.78
N GLU A 166 -13.15 -9.92 9.84
CA GLU A 166 -14.24 -10.05 10.80
C GLU A 166 -15.40 -10.83 10.17
N LEU A 167 -15.64 -12.03 10.68
CA LEU A 167 -16.62 -12.97 10.14
C LEU A 167 -17.80 -13.15 11.10
N LYS A 168 -19.00 -13.34 10.54
CA LYS A 168 -20.21 -13.73 11.28
C LYS A 168 -21.06 -14.73 10.50
N MET A 169 -21.92 -15.46 11.20
CA MET A 169 -22.94 -16.28 10.55
C MET A 169 -24.06 -15.43 9.94
N LYS A 170 -24.64 -15.88 8.83
CA LYS A 170 -25.77 -15.19 8.19
C LYS A 170 -27.00 -15.31 9.07
N GLY A 171 -27.46 -14.18 9.61
CA GLY A 171 -28.65 -14.12 10.47
C GLY A 171 -28.37 -14.20 11.98
N SER A 172 -27.11 -14.33 12.41
CA SER A 172 -26.71 -14.15 13.81
C SER A 172 -25.37 -13.40 13.91
N ASN A 173 -25.02 -12.91 15.10
CA ASN A 173 -23.71 -12.31 15.34
C ASN A 173 -22.70 -13.35 15.88
N ASP A 174 -23.01 -14.64 15.74
CA ASP A 174 -22.16 -15.71 16.24
C ASP A 174 -20.93 -15.88 15.35
N LEU A 175 -19.81 -16.20 15.99
CA LEU A 175 -18.59 -16.54 15.28
C LEU A 175 -18.79 -17.87 14.53
N PRO A 176 -18.51 -17.93 13.22
CA PRO A 176 -18.62 -19.18 12.48
C PRO A 176 -17.60 -20.20 12.99
N LYS A 177 -17.94 -21.49 12.87
CA LYS A 177 -16.96 -22.55 13.11
C LYS A 177 -15.90 -22.49 12.02
N LEU A 178 -14.67 -22.13 12.41
CA LEU A 178 -13.56 -21.97 11.47
C LEU A 178 -13.00 -23.35 11.07
N ASP A 179 -13.31 -23.78 9.85
CA ASP A 179 -12.65 -24.93 9.24
C ASP A 179 -11.32 -24.48 8.62
N ALA A 180 -10.22 -25.03 9.13
CA ALA A 180 -8.87 -24.67 8.68
C ALA A 180 -8.69 -24.84 7.16
N LYS A 181 -9.25 -25.90 6.55
CA LYS A 181 -9.09 -26.14 5.11
C LYS A 181 -9.76 -25.04 4.28
N ILE A 182 -10.93 -24.60 4.71
CA ILE A 182 -11.70 -23.56 4.02
C ILE A 182 -11.01 -22.21 4.17
N MET A 183 -10.45 -21.92 5.34
CA MET A 183 -9.71 -20.68 5.57
C MET A 183 -8.39 -20.64 4.79
N GLU A 184 -7.66 -21.76 4.73
CA GLU A 184 -6.47 -21.91 3.88
C GLU A 184 -6.80 -21.79 2.38
N GLU A 185 -7.92 -22.36 1.94
CA GLU A 185 -8.41 -22.20 0.56
C GLU A 185 -8.72 -20.73 0.24
N CYS A 186 -9.35 -20.00 1.17
CA CYS A 186 -9.56 -18.56 1.04
C CYS A 186 -8.23 -17.80 0.88
N CYS A 187 -7.21 -18.14 1.68
CA CYS A 187 -5.88 -17.56 1.54
C CYS A 187 -5.28 -17.83 0.16
N GLY A 188 -5.39 -19.06 -0.34
CA GLY A 188 -4.92 -19.44 -1.67
C GLY A 188 -5.61 -18.67 -2.79
N ILE A 189 -6.94 -18.51 -2.72
CA ILE A 189 -7.71 -17.73 -3.70
C ILE A 189 -7.30 -16.26 -3.71
N VAL A 190 -7.03 -15.69 -2.53
CA VAL A 190 -6.53 -14.32 -2.42
C VAL A 190 -5.16 -14.22 -3.10
N GLU A 191 -4.20 -15.08 -2.75
CA GLU A 191 -2.85 -15.04 -3.34
C GLU A 191 -2.88 -15.23 -4.88
N GLU A 192 -3.69 -16.17 -5.37
CA GLU A 192 -3.84 -16.41 -6.82
C GLU A 192 -4.44 -15.22 -7.57
N SER A 193 -5.21 -14.39 -6.87
CA SER A 193 -5.85 -13.20 -7.43
C SER A 193 -4.94 -12.00 -7.54
N PHE A 194 -3.78 -12.00 -6.88
CA PHE A 194 -2.77 -10.95 -7.03
C PHE A 194 -2.05 -11.03 -8.38
N ASP A 195 -1.29 -9.99 -8.67
CA ASP A 195 -0.60 -9.83 -9.93
C ASP A 195 0.53 -10.86 -10.12
N PHE A 196 1.11 -10.86 -11.32
CA PHE A 196 2.23 -11.75 -11.65
C PHE A 196 3.45 -11.49 -10.76
N THR A 197 3.72 -10.24 -10.40
CA THR A 197 4.89 -9.84 -9.60
C THR A 197 4.83 -10.47 -8.21
N TYR A 198 3.71 -10.30 -7.49
CA TYR A 198 3.49 -10.93 -6.18
C TYR A 198 3.68 -12.45 -6.28
N LYS A 199 3.03 -13.10 -7.25
CA LYS A 199 3.09 -14.55 -7.42
C LYS A 199 4.50 -15.05 -7.73
N SER A 200 5.24 -14.33 -8.56
CA SER A 200 6.64 -14.63 -8.88
C SER A 200 7.54 -14.53 -7.65
N LEU A 201 7.40 -13.46 -6.86
CA LEU A 201 8.17 -13.25 -5.62
C LEU A 201 7.81 -14.26 -4.52
N ARG A 202 6.52 -14.60 -4.41
CA ARG A 202 5.99 -15.64 -3.52
C ARG A 202 6.53 -17.02 -3.88
N LYS A 203 6.63 -17.33 -5.17
CA LYS A 203 7.26 -18.57 -5.68
C LYS A 203 8.76 -18.59 -5.45
N GLY A 204 9.43 -17.46 -5.65
CA GLY A 204 10.87 -17.28 -5.42
C GLY A 204 11.28 -17.25 -3.95
N GLY A 205 10.33 -17.29 -3.01
CA GLY A 205 10.61 -17.23 -1.57
C GLY A 205 11.04 -15.85 -1.07
N VAL A 206 10.80 -14.79 -1.85
CA VAL A 206 11.04 -13.39 -1.45
C VAL A 206 9.89 -12.85 -0.59
N ILE A 207 8.67 -13.35 -0.84
CA ILE A 207 7.48 -13.08 -0.01
C ILE A 207 7.05 -14.40 0.65
N SER A 208 6.83 -14.36 1.96
CA SER A 208 6.29 -15.46 2.75
C SER A 208 4.80 -15.69 2.48
N ALA A 209 4.28 -16.85 2.88
CA ALA A 209 2.85 -17.16 2.73
C ALA A 209 1.95 -16.08 3.36
N LEU A 210 0.94 -15.64 2.61
CA LEU A 210 -0.11 -14.77 3.12
C LEU A 210 -0.72 -15.37 4.39
N GLU A 211 -0.88 -14.52 5.40
CA GLU A 211 -1.53 -14.87 6.66
C GLU A 211 -2.92 -14.25 6.71
N LEU A 212 -3.90 -15.05 7.11
CA LEU A 212 -5.25 -14.62 7.38
C LEU A 212 -5.56 -14.77 8.86
N ARG A 213 -5.80 -13.64 9.52
CA ARG A 213 -6.21 -13.54 10.92
C ARG A 213 -7.69 -13.26 10.99
N VAL A 214 -8.45 -14.20 11.55
CA VAL A 214 -9.87 -13.98 11.83
C VAL A 214 -10.00 -13.29 13.18
N VAL A 215 -10.82 -12.25 13.25
CA VAL A 215 -11.09 -11.49 14.47
C VAL A 215 -12.53 -11.68 14.94
N LYS A 216 -12.76 -11.53 16.24
CA LYS A 216 -14.10 -11.57 16.85
C LYS A 216 -14.98 -10.44 16.31
N HIS A 217 -16.29 -10.64 16.35
CA HIS A 217 -17.24 -9.59 16.04
C HIS A 217 -17.05 -8.37 16.97
N GLY A 218 -17.10 -7.16 16.42
CA GLY A 218 -16.91 -5.90 17.14
C GLY A 218 -15.45 -5.46 17.28
N THR A 219 -14.48 -6.22 16.79
CA THR A 219 -13.06 -5.80 16.83
C THR A 219 -12.81 -4.57 15.94
N PHE A 220 -13.50 -4.48 14.80
CA PHE A 220 -13.39 -3.28 13.95
C PHE A 220 -14.13 -2.07 14.53
N ASP A 221 -15.09 -2.26 15.43
CA ASP A 221 -15.71 -1.18 16.19
C ASP A 221 -14.71 -0.61 17.22
N GLU A 222 -13.97 -1.47 17.93
CA GLU A 222 -12.87 -1.04 18.81
C GLU A 222 -11.78 -0.27 18.02
N LEU A 223 -11.50 -0.70 16.79
CA LEU A 223 -10.58 0.01 15.90
C LEU A 223 -11.12 1.39 15.47
N MET A 224 -12.43 1.48 15.20
CA MET A 224 -13.10 2.75 14.90
C MET A 224 -13.00 3.70 16.08
N ASP A 225 -13.31 3.25 17.30
CA ASP A 225 -13.22 4.05 18.52
C ASP A 225 -11.81 4.59 18.74
N PHE A 226 -10.78 3.79 18.44
CA PHE A 226 -9.39 4.24 18.47
C PHE A 226 -9.14 5.40 17.49
N TYR A 227 -9.56 5.31 16.23
CA TYR A 227 -9.37 6.41 15.27
C TYR A 227 -10.20 7.64 15.62
N VAL A 228 -11.41 7.46 16.15
CA VAL A 228 -12.26 8.54 16.64
C VAL A 228 -11.58 9.27 17.80
N SER A 229 -10.97 8.54 18.74
CA SER A 229 -10.19 9.13 19.84
C SER A 229 -8.98 9.95 19.35
N LYS A 230 -8.47 9.65 18.16
CA LYS A 230 -7.39 10.38 17.48
C LYS A 230 -7.88 11.54 16.62
N GLY A 231 -9.19 11.84 16.65
CA GLY A 231 -9.80 12.98 15.97
C GLY A 231 -10.49 12.64 14.64
N ALA A 232 -10.67 11.37 14.30
CA ALA A 232 -11.48 10.99 13.14
C ALA A 232 -12.98 11.25 13.40
N SER A 233 -13.69 11.71 12.36
CA SER A 233 -15.15 11.86 12.45
C SER A 233 -15.84 10.50 12.35
N ILE A 234 -16.72 10.21 13.32
CA ILE A 234 -17.53 8.98 13.35
C ILE A 234 -18.36 8.82 12.05
N SER A 235 -18.97 9.90 11.58
CA SER A 235 -19.89 9.86 10.42
C SER A 235 -19.19 9.64 9.07
N GLN A 236 -17.88 9.82 9.02
CA GLN A 236 -17.08 9.68 7.80
C GLN A 236 -16.10 8.50 7.88
N TYR A 237 -16.07 7.79 9.01
CA TYR A 237 -15.15 6.69 9.20
C TYR A 237 -15.49 5.53 8.27
N LYS A 238 -14.47 5.07 7.55
CA LYS A 238 -14.46 3.80 6.85
C LYS A 238 -13.28 3.00 7.37
N PRO A 239 -13.43 1.69 7.65
CA PRO A 239 -12.30 0.84 7.99
C PRO A 239 -11.22 0.96 6.92
N PRO A 240 -9.97 1.27 7.30
CA PRO A 240 -8.89 1.38 6.32
C PRO A 240 -8.60 0.02 5.69
N SER A 241 -8.44 -0.02 4.37
CA SER A 241 -8.09 -1.23 3.64
C SER A 241 -6.69 -1.75 4.00
N CYS A 242 -5.78 -0.85 4.40
CA CYS A 242 -4.46 -1.17 4.94
C CYS A 242 -4.08 -0.31 6.16
N LEU A 243 -3.49 -0.94 7.17
CA LEU A 243 -3.05 -0.33 8.42
C LEU A 243 -1.57 0.06 8.33
N LYS A 244 -1.28 1.30 8.74
CA LYS A 244 0.09 1.82 8.88
C LYS A 244 0.53 2.03 10.35
N SER A 245 -0.41 1.99 11.30
CA SER A 245 -0.15 2.19 12.74
C SER A 245 0.01 0.86 13.44
N GLU A 246 1.08 0.73 14.23
CA GLU A 246 1.32 -0.45 15.06
C GLU A 246 0.26 -0.62 16.15
N GLU A 247 -0.25 0.47 16.72
CA GLU A 247 -1.33 0.45 17.71
C GLU A 247 -2.62 -0.11 17.12
N ALA A 248 -2.96 0.30 15.90
CA ALA A 248 -4.11 -0.23 15.19
C ALA A 248 -3.98 -1.75 14.91
N VAL A 249 -2.79 -2.21 14.51
CA VAL A 249 -2.49 -3.63 14.33
C VAL A 249 -2.60 -4.39 15.65
N LYS A 250 -2.12 -3.82 16.76
CA LYS A 250 -2.24 -4.42 18.11
C LYS A 250 -3.70 -4.60 18.52
N ILE A 251 -4.56 -3.61 18.27
CA ILE A 251 -6.01 -3.71 18.56
C ILE A 251 -6.62 -4.91 17.82
N LEU A 252 -6.38 -5.04 16.51
CA LEU A 252 -6.92 -6.17 15.74
C LEU A 252 -6.35 -7.52 16.20
N ASN A 253 -5.06 -7.58 16.56
CA ASN A 253 -4.45 -8.80 17.09
C ASN A 253 -5.04 -9.23 18.43
N LEU A 254 -5.46 -8.30 19.30
CA LEU A 254 -6.12 -8.63 20.57
C LEU A 254 -7.50 -9.28 20.36
N GLY A 255 -8.18 -8.95 19.26
CA GLY A 255 -9.45 -9.56 18.87
C GLY A 255 -9.30 -10.87 18.08
N MET A 256 -8.08 -11.37 17.86
CA MET A 256 -7.86 -12.54 17.01
C MET A 256 -8.41 -13.83 17.62
N VAL A 257 -9.15 -14.59 16.82
CA VAL A 257 -9.75 -15.88 17.19
C VAL A 257 -9.18 -17.06 16.40
N GLY A 258 -8.47 -16.79 15.29
CA GLY A 258 -7.80 -17.82 14.50
C GLY A 258 -6.80 -17.22 13.52
N THR A 259 -5.76 -17.99 13.18
CA THR A 259 -4.77 -17.63 12.16
C THR A 259 -4.61 -18.79 11.18
N PHE A 260 -4.50 -18.47 9.90
CA PHE A 260 -4.42 -19.41 8.80
C PHE A 260 -3.41 -18.89 7.78
N PHE A 261 -2.77 -19.79 7.05
CA PHE A 261 -1.75 -19.42 6.07
C PHE A 261 -2.12 -19.98 4.72
N SER A 262 -1.78 -19.24 3.66
CA SER A 262 -1.90 -19.76 2.31
C SER A 262 -1.06 -21.04 2.15
N PRO A 263 -1.62 -22.11 1.57
CA PRO A 263 -0.89 -23.35 1.36
C PRO A 263 0.34 -23.08 0.50
N LYS A 264 1.41 -23.86 0.71
CA LYS A 264 2.58 -23.78 -0.16
C LYS A 264 2.17 -24.16 -1.58
N THR A 265 2.38 -23.25 -2.53
CA THR A 265 2.32 -23.54 -3.97
C THR A 265 3.33 -24.64 -4.28
N MET A 266 2.87 -25.89 -4.40
CA MET A 266 3.68 -27.02 -4.86
C MET A 266 3.79 -26.98 -6.38
N PHE A 267 4.74 -26.22 -6.94
CA PHE A 267 5.19 -26.38 -8.33
C PHE A 267 6.65 -26.00 -8.51
#